data_AF-A0AAD7H0H1-F1
#
_entry.id   AF-A0AAD7H0H1-F1
#
_cell.length_a   1.000
_cell.length_b   1.000
_cell.length_c   1.000
_cell.angle_alpha   90.00
_cell.angle_beta   90.00
_cell.angle_gamma   90.00
#
_symmetry.space_group_name_H-M   'P 1'
#
loop_
_entity.id
_entity.type
_entity.pdbx_description
1 polymer ?
#
loop_
_entity_poly.entity_id
_entity_poly.type
_entity_poly.pdbx_seq_one_letter_code
_entity_poly.pdbx_strand_id
1 'polypeptide(L)'
;MLISGPTTNLTAAIPAHLKAALQAYSVDPGDSDAGKDLSYLHLAVLQGDLPLAHESLRLGSSIHCKDKQGYSPLFYGVNMLSNVMRNGKFNSDIPLGPAYASQAEKEDYLARMVAVCLFFVSHHSDPNETHGTNITVLALACIIGSWDLIRALLLHGANPHGLPTARIFKDDATRTRFESLVRELSTAVRPARICPCGSGRPLKDCHINSQPYPPSCICPCESRKLYSACCAKKPDISFDMIWSEEKDWLDARPSITRHVNALDVERMFRGMGIAGIAGADVDGPLTKESYRWFDKPNSVILEDLSKKRQIDPAYVAACKKTMVTPSPTALRAVPKPNCIKMAKQWNIAVDTYIASGVDLRASGIIEAAAKIGPAGGPLYRKCEAAGCAKIEGSDSANAFPYCSGCKTTVYCSHDCQKSAWKTHKSACRAGNVEAQMLSSQEAYAAELARMVGFKFT
;
A
#
# COMPACT_ATOMS: atom_id res chain seq x y z
N MET A 1 -12.29 -25.94 -27.04
CA MET A 1 -12.11 -24.67 -27.78
C MET A 1 -12.88 -23.59 -27.01
N LEU A 2 -12.16 -22.76 -26.25
CA LEU A 2 -12.09 -21.30 -26.38
C LEU A 2 -13.42 -20.62 -26.00
N ILE A 3 -13.54 -19.73 -25.00
CA ILE A 3 -12.63 -18.67 -24.54
C ILE A 3 -12.80 -18.44 -23.03
N SER A 4 -11.69 -18.52 -22.31
CA SER A 4 -11.47 -18.02 -20.96
C SER A 4 -11.33 -16.49 -20.96
N GLY A 5 -12.20 -15.77 -20.25
CA GLY A 5 -12.02 -14.35 -19.88
C GLY A 5 -11.41 -14.23 -18.48
N PRO A 6 -10.65 -13.16 -18.18
CA PRO A 6 -9.89 -13.06 -16.94
C PRO A 6 -10.85 -12.88 -15.75
N THR A 7 -10.73 -13.78 -14.78
CA THR A 7 -11.28 -13.58 -13.44
C THR A 7 -10.58 -12.36 -12.84
N THR A 8 -11.30 -11.24 -12.73
CA THR A 8 -10.90 -10.11 -11.90
C THR A 8 -11.02 -10.54 -10.45
N ASN A 9 -9.96 -11.20 -10.00
CA ASN A 9 -9.68 -11.60 -8.64
C ASN A 9 -9.88 -10.37 -7.74
N LEU A 10 -10.62 -10.50 -6.63
CA LEU A 10 -10.84 -9.42 -5.66
C LEU A 10 -9.58 -8.97 -4.90
N THR A 11 -8.41 -9.41 -5.38
CA THR A 11 -7.08 -8.90 -5.09
C THR A 11 -6.71 -7.67 -5.93
N ALA A 12 -7.68 -6.97 -6.54
CA ALA A 12 -7.48 -5.64 -7.07
C ALA A 12 -7.05 -4.69 -5.93
N ALA A 13 -5.74 -4.66 -5.71
CA ALA A 13 -4.95 -3.75 -4.90
C ALA A 13 -5.62 -3.20 -3.63
N ILE A 14 -5.99 -4.08 -2.68
CA ILE A 14 -6.11 -3.66 -1.27
C ILE A 14 -4.72 -3.18 -0.86
N PRO A 15 -4.51 -1.91 -0.48
CA PRO A 15 -3.22 -1.45 0.00
C PRO A 15 -2.76 -2.35 1.16
N ALA A 16 -1.51 -2.81 1.14
CA ALA A 16 -1.04 -3.80 2.12
C ALA A 16 -1.21 -3.33 3.58
N HIS A 17 -1.19 -2.02 3.81
CA HIS A 17 -1.48 -1.41 5.11
C HIS A 17 -2.96 -1.49 5.53
N LEU A 18 -3.93 -1.49 4.60
CA LEU A 18 -5.37 -1.68 4.87
C LEU A 18 -5.61 -3.12 5.34
N LYS A 19 -4.97 -4.10 4.66
CA LYS A 19 -4.99 -5.50 5.09
C LYS A 19 -4.34 -5.71 6.47
N ALA A 20 -3.26 -5.01 6.75
CA ALA A 20 -2.55 -5.10 8.03
C ALA A 20 -3.31 -4.41 9.18
N ALA A 21 -3.98 -3.29 8.90
CA ALA A 21 -4.81 -2.57 9.85
C ALA A 21 -6.02 -3.37 10.30
N LEU A 22 -6.65 -4.06 9.36
CA LEU A 22 -7.88 -4.80 9.57
C LEU A 22 -7.67 -6.21 10.10
N GLN A 23 -6.43 -6.73 10.12
CA GLN A 23 -6.08 -7.92 10.91
C GLN A 23 -5.90 -7.61 12.40
N ALA A 24 -5.76 -6.33 12.78
CA ALA A 24 -5.65 -5.90 14.17
C ALA A 24 -7.02 -5.58 14.80
N TYR A 25 -8.01 -5.21 13.98
CA TYR A 25 -9.42 -5.22 14.34
C TYR A 25 -9.91 -6.66 14.12
N SER A 26 -10.26 -7.40 15.17
CA SER A 26 -10.63 -8.81 15.11
C SER A 26 -11.89 -9.05 14.24
N VAL A 27 -11.74 -9.07 12.92
CA VAL A 27 -12.67 -9.72 12.00
C VAL A 27 -11.95 -10.96 11.53
N ASP A 28 -12.19 -12.06 12.22
CA ASP A 28 -11.75 -13.37 11.75
C ASP A 28 -12.46 -13.63 10.41
N PRO A 29 -11.75 -13.75 9.27
CA PRO A 29 -12.39 -14.17 8.01
C PRO A 29 -12.84 -15.64 8.05
N GLY A 30 -12.72 -16.29 9.20
CA GLY A 30 -12.93 -17.70 9.45
C GLY A 30 -14.34 -18.14 9.81
N ASP A 31 -15.41 -17.37 9.56
CA ASP A 31 -16.75 -17.97 9.58
C ASP A 31 -17.71 -17.38 8.54
N SER A 32 -17.99 -18.20 7.53
CA SER A 32 -19.05 -18.10 6.51
C SER A 32 -19.01 -16.88 5.55
N ASP A 33 -18.54 -17.11 4.32
CA ASP A 33 -19.41 -17.15 3.12
C ASP A 33 -18.50 -17.27 1.87
N ALA A 34 -18.21 -18.49 1.44
CA ALA A 34 -17.39 -18.79 0.24
C ALA A 34 -18.03 -18.29 -1.08
N GLY A 35 -19.07 -17.45 -1.03
CA GLY A 35 -19.86 -16.99 -2.17
C GLY A 35 -19.74 -15.50 -2.51
N LYS A 36 -19.50 -14.58 -1.57
CA LYS A 36 -19.68 -13.13 -1.78
C LYS A 36 -18.37 -12.36 -1.58
N ASP A 37 -17.85 -11.77 -2.66
CA ASP A 37 -16.67 -10.90 -2.63
C ASP A 37 -17.07 -9.51 -2.10
N LEU A 38 -17.20 -9.38 -0.78
CA LEU A 38 -17.56 -8.13 -0.11
C LEU A 38 -16.31 -7.29 0.21
N SER A 39 -16.36 -5.98 -0.06
CA SER A 39 -15.31 -5.05 0.39
C SER A 39 -15.48 -4.65 1.85
N TYR A 40 -14.46 -4.05 2.45
CA TYR A 40 -14.55 -3.55 3.83
C TYR A 40 -15.63 -2.48 4.03
N LEU A 41 -15.96 -1.69 3.00
CA LEU A 41 -17.07 -0.74 3.06
C LEU A 41 -18.43 -1.46 3.08
N HIS A 42 -18.56 -2.61 2.40
CA HIS A 42 -19.75 -3.46 2.50
C HIS A 42 -19.89 -4.06 3.90
N LEU A 43 -18.78 -4.50 4.49
CA LEU A 43 -18.76 -5.01 5.86
C LEU A 43 -19.09 -3.90 6.88
N ALA A 44 -18.56 -2.70 6.70
CA ALA A 44 -18.84 -1.56 7.57
C ALA A 44 -20.32 -1.23 7.63
N VAL A 45 -21.02 -1.20 6.48
CA VAL A 45 -22.47 -0.97 6.47
C VAL A 45 -23.24 -2.17 7.01
N LEU A 46 -22.79 -3.40 6.74
CA LEU A 46 -23.39 -4.61 7.32
C LEU A 46 -23.30 -4.66 8.85
N GLN A 47 -22.26 -4.08 9.44
CA GLN A 47 -22.10 -4.02 10.89
C GLN A 47 -22.67 -2.73 11.51
N GLY A 48 -23.00 -1.72 10.69
CA GLY A 48 -23.28 -0.37 11.17
C GLY A 48 -22.04 0.27 11.83
N ASP A 49 -20.84 -0.09 11.39
CA ASP A 49 -19.58 0.38 11.95
C ASP A 49 -19.06 1.60 11.19
N LEU A 50 -19.44 2.78 11.66
CA LEU A 50 -19.01 4.06 11.10
C LEU A 50 -17.49 4.30 11.24
N PRO A 51 -16.84 4.01 12.40
CA PRO A 51 -15.38 4.04 12.50
C PRO A 51 -14.67 3.18 11.45
N LEU A 52 -15.15 1.96 11.20
CA LEU A 52 -14.59 1.08 10.17
C LEU A 52 -14.77 1.68 8.76
N ALA A 53 -15.93 2.27 8.46
CA ALA A 53 -16.17 2.96 7.19
C ALA A 53 -15.18 4.11 6.99
N HIS A 54 -14.97 4.92 8.03
CA HIS A 54 -14.04 6.06 8.01
C HIS A 54 -12.60 5.60 7.79
N GLU A 55 -12.14 4.63 8.56
CA GLU A 55 -10.78 4.11 8.46
C GLU A 55 -10.55 3.42 7.10
N SER A 56 -11.54 2.68 6.60
CA SER A 56 -11.47 2.02 5.30
C SER A 56 -11.31 3.02 4.15
N LEU A 57 -12.06 4.14 4.15
CA LEU A 57 -11.88 5.21 3.16
C LEU A 57 -10.53 5.91 3.31
N ARG A 58 -10.12 6.22 4.56
CA ARG A 58 -8.82 6.86 4.84
C ARG A 58 -7.65 6.02 4.32
N LEU A 59 -7.77 4.70 4.41
CA LEU A 59 -6.78 3.71 3.97
C LEU A 59 -7.00 3.23 2.52
N GLY A 60 -7.84 3.90 1.75
CA GLY A 60 -7.88 3.75 0.28
C GLY A 60 -8.90 2.76 -0.26
N SER A 61 -9.88 2.34 0.53
CA SER A 61 -11.03 1.62 -0.01
C SER A 61 -11.80 2.55 -0.96
N SER A 62 -12.02 2.09 -2.19
CA SER A 62 -12.82 2.87 -3.14
C SER A 62 -14.28 2.91 -2.72
N ILE A 63 -14.84 4.11 -2.61
CA ILE A 63 -16.27 4.34 -2.34
C ILE A 63 -17.18 3.80 -3.46
N HIS A 64 -16.61 3.55 -4.65
CA HIS A 64 -17.30 3.05 -5.84
C HIS A 64 -17.09 1.55 -6.09
N CYS A 65 -16.43 0.84 -5.16
CA CYS A 65 -16.24 -0.60 -5.30
C CYS A 65 -17.58 -1.34 -5.44
N LYS A 66 -17.57 -2.49 -6.10
CA LYS A 66 -18.76 -3.33 -6.30
C LYS A 66 -18.54 -4.74 -5.76
N ASP A 67 -19.57 -5.35 -5.18
CA ASP A 67 -19.58 -6.77 -4.85
C ASP A 67 -19.80 -7.65 -6.11
N LYS A 68 -19.89 -8.99 -5.95
CA LYS A 68 -20.16 -9.89 -7.09
C LYS A 68 -21.51 -9.66 -7.75
N GLN A 69 -22.48 -9.15 -6.98
CA GLN A 69 -23.80 -8.82 -7.47
C GLN A 69 -23.79 -7.46 -8.17
N GLY A 70 -22.68 -6.72 -8.16
CA GLY A 70 -22.57 -5.41 -8.77
C GLY A 70 -23.12 -4.27 -7.91
N TYR A 71 -23.35 -4.50 -6.62
CA TYR A 71 -23.80 -3.49 -5.67
C TYR A 71 -22.63 -2.68 -5.14
N SER A 72 -22.78 -1.34 -5.07
CA SER A 72 -21.87 -0.52 -4.26
C SER A 72 -22.16 -0.65 -2.76
N PRO A 73 -21.25 -0.20 -1.87
CA PRO A 73 -21.53 -0.16 -0.44
C PRO A 73 -22.79 0.61 -0.09
N LEU A 74 -23.08 1.72 -0.80
CA LEU A 74 -24.28 2.51 -0.60
C LEU A 74 -25.53 1.74 -1.03
N PHE A 75 -25.53 1.18 -2.25
CA PHE A 75 -26.68 0.42 -2.74
C PHE A 75 -26.93 -0.82 -1.87
N TYR A 76 -25.88 -1.55 -1.52
CA TYR A 76 -25.93 -2.71 -0.63
C TYR A 76 -26.58 -2.36 0.71
N GLY A 77 -26.12 -1.29 1.37
CA GLY A 77 -26.66 -0.83 2.65
C GLY A 77 -28.13 -0.45 2.58
N VAL A 78 -28.51 0.37 1.61
CA VAL A 78 -29.91 0.84 1.46
C VAL A 78 -30.83 -0.31 1.04
N ASN A 79 -30.39 -1.22 0.18
CA ASN A 79 -31.15 -2.42 -0.19
C ASN A 79 -31.36 -3.35 1.02
N MET A 80 -30.33 -3.53 1.85
CA MET A 80 -30.42 -4.29 3.10
C MET A 80 -31.43 -3.67 4.08
N LEU A 81 -31.35 -2.35 4.30
CA LEU A 81 -32.31 -1.60 5.11
C LEU A 81 -33.75 -1.79 4.60
N SER A 82 -33.98 -1.66 3.30
CA SER A 82 -35.28 -1.88 2.67
C SER A 82 -35.81 -3.29 2.91
N ASN A 83 -34.96 -4.32 2.78
CA ASN A 83 -35.35 -5.71 3.01
C ASN A 83 -35.75 -5.96 4.48
N VAL A 84 -34.98 -5.46 5.44
CA VAL A 84 -35.28 -5.59 6.87
C VAL A 84 -36.59 -4.89 7.23
N MET A 85 -36.83 -3.71 6.66
CA MET A 85 -38.04 -2.91 6.92
C MET A 85 -39.30 -3.52 6.28
N ARG A 86 -39.20 -4.14 5.11
CA ARG A 86 -40.35 -4.74 4.39
C ARG A 86 -40.73 -6.12 4.92
N ASN A 87 -39.74 -6.96 5.18
CA ASN A 87 -39.97 -8.39 5.45
C ASN A 87 -39.84 -8.73 6.93
N GLY A 88 -39.44 -7.77 7.78
CA GLY A 88 -39.22 -7.97 9.22
C GLY A 88 -38.07 -8.94 9.56
N LYS A 89 -37.38 -9.48 8.55
CA LYS A 89 -36.32 -10.48 8.65
C LYS A 89 -35.07 -9.95 7.94
N PHE A 90 -33.91 -10.14 8.55
CA PHE A 90 -32.67 -10.29 7.78
C PHE A 90 -32.85 -11.54 6.93
N ASN A 91 -32.46 -11.50 5.66
CA ASN A 91 -32.40 -12.74 4.90
C ASN A 91 -31.55 -13.73 5.70
N SER A 92 -32.07 -14.92 6.00
CA SER A 92 -31.43 -15.92 6.89
C SER A 92 -30.04 -16.36 6.41
N ASP A 93 -29.68 -15.98 5.19
CA ASP A 93 -28.44 -16.31 4.49
C ASP A 93 -27.36 -15.21 4.61
N ILE A 94 -27.51 -14.27 5.55
CA ILE A 94 -26.51 -13.22 5.85
C ILE A 94 -26.03 -13.43 7.30
N PRO A 95 -24.92 -14.16 7.53
CA PRO A 95 -24.49 -14.65 8.85
C PRO A 95 -23.89 -13.60 9.79
N LEU A 96 -24.11 -12.30 9.56
CA LEU A 96 -23.28 -11.24 10.13
C LEU A 96 -24.05 -10.07 10.76
N GLY A 97 -25.38 -10.13 10.83
CA GLY A 97 -26.16 -9.18 11.63
C GLY A 97 -26.21 -9.63 13.09
N PRO A 98 -26.00 -8.77 14.10
CA PRO A 98 -26.10 -9.17 15.49
C PRO A 98 -27.50 -9.72 15.80
N ALA A 99 -27.57 -10.80 16.58
CA ALA A 99 -28.84 -11.24 17.14
C ALA A 99 -29.36 -10.14 18.09
N TYR A 100 -30.43 -9.45 17.72
CA TYR A 100 -31.03 -8.42 18.57
C TYR A 100 -31.82 -9.08 19.70
N ALA A 101 -31.51 -8.76 20.94
CA ALA A 101 -32.26 -9.23 22.10
C ALA A 101 -33.53 -8.39 22.35
N SER A 102 -33.60 -7.18 21.78
CA SER A 102 -34.69 -6.23 21.96
C SER A 102 -35.00 -5.38 20.72
N GLN A 103 -36.19 -4.77 20.71
CA GLN A 103 -36.61 -3.81 19.68
C GLN A 103 -35.70 -2.56 19.66
N ALA A 104 -35.24 -2.10 20.82
CA ALA A 104 -34.35 -0.95 20.94
C ALA A 104 -32.98 -1.20 20.28
N GLU A 105 -32.38 -2.38 20.47
CA GLU A 105 -31.11 -2.75 19.82
C GLU A 105 -31.25 -2.85 18.30
N LYS A 106 -32.41 -3.31 17.81
CA LYS A 106 -32.73 -3.35 16.39
C LYS A 106 -32.79 -1.92 15.81
N GLU A 107 -33.47 -1.01 16.49
CA GLU A 107 -33.58 0.40 16.07
C GLU A 107 -32.22 1.10 16.06
N ASP A 108 -31.42 0.91 17.11
CA ASP A 108 -30.07 1.44 17.22
C ASP A 108 -29.14 0.93 16.10
N TYR A 109 -29.16 -0.37 15.81
CA TYR A 109 -28.42 -0.91 14.67
C TYR A 109 -28.87 -0.34 13.33
N LEU A 110 -30.19 -0.22 13.08
CA LEU A 110 -30.71 0.36 11.85
C LEU A 110 -30.31 1.83 11.72
N ALA A 111 -30.31 2.59 12.83
CA ALA A 111 -29.84 3.96 12.87
C ALA A 111 -28.34 4.05 12.52
N ARG A 112 -27.51 3.13 13.03
CA ARG A 112 -26.10 3.03 12.65
C ARG A 112 -25.88 2.72 11.18
N MET A 113 -26.62 1.78 10.61
CA MET A 113 -26.57 1.50 9.17
C MET A 113 -26.92 2.74 8.34
N VAL A 114 -27.96 3.47 8.73
CA VAL A 114 -28.35 4.74 8.09
C VAL A 114 -27.21 5.76 8.20
N ALA A 115 -26.56 5.87 9.36
CA ALA A 115 -25.42 6.77 9.55
C ALA A 115 -24.24 6.42 8.61
N VAL A 116 -23.95 5.13 8.41
CA VAL A 116 -22.93 4.68 7.45
C VAL A 116 -23.34 5.00 6.01
N CYS A 117 -24.61 4.82 5.65
CA CYS A 117 -25.11 5.17 4.30
C CYS A 117 -25.04 6.69 4.05
N LEU A 118 -25.42 7.52 5.03
CA LEU A 118 -25.29 8.98 4.95
C LEU A 118 -23.83 9.41 4.82
N PHE A 119 -22.93 8.74 5.55
CA PHE A 119 -21.49 8.94 5.43
C PHE A 119 -21.02 8.67 3.98
N PHE A 120 -21.45 7.57 3.37
CA PHE A 120 -21.12 7.28 1.95
C PHE A 120 -21.63 8.34 0.98
N VAL A 121 -22.87 8.83 1.16
CA VAL A 121 -23.42 9.94 0.36
C VAL A 121 -22.57 11.21 0.51
N SER A 122 -22.15 11.53 1.74
CA SER A 122 -21.29 12.70 2.03
C SER A 122 -19.90 12.58 1.40
N HIS A 123 -19.42 11.35 1.20
CA HIS A 123 -18.18 11.02 0.49
C HIS A 123 -18.36 10.82 -1.01
N HIS A 124 -19.49 11.28 -1.56
CA HIS A 124 -19.76 11.37 -2.99
C HIS A 124 -19.96 10.01 -3.71
N SER A 125 -20.47 8.99 -3.00
CA SER A 125 -21.10 7.84 -3.67
C SER A 125 -22.11 8.29 -4.73
N ASP A 126 -22.23 7.53 -5.82
CA ASP A 126 -23.19 7.81 -6.89
C ASP A 126 -24.62 7.64 -6.37
N PRO A 127 -25.42 8.71 -6.26
CA PRO A 127 -26.78 8.63 -5.75
C PRO A 127 -27.78 8.09 -6.79
N ASN A 128 -27.37 8.02 -8.07
CA ASN A 128 -28.19 7.57 -9.19
C ASN A 128 -27.93 6.12 -9.59
N GLU A 129 -27.16 5.39 -8.78
CA GLU A 129 -26.95 3.98 -9.00
C GLU A 129 -28.28 3.21 -9.06
N THR A 130 -28.39 2.33 -10.04
CA THR A 130 -29.54 1.45 -10.23
C THR A 130 -29.12 0.00 -10.36
N HIS A 131 -29.98 -0.91 -9.90
CA HIS A 131 -29.77 -2.33 -10.13
C HIS A 131 -31.05 -3.07 -10.52
N GLY A 132 -30.90 -4.19 -11.23
CA GLY A 132 -32.01 -5.06 -11.65
C GLY A 132 -33.03 -4.32 -12.51
N THR A 133 -34.27 -4.25 -12.05
CA THR A 133 -35.40 -3.57 -12.69
C THR A 133 -35.31 -2.03 -12.63
N ASN A 134 -34.11 -1.44 -12.79
CA ASN A 134 -33.83 0.00 -12.63
C ASN A 134 -34.27 0.59 -11.29
N ILE A 135 -34.19 -0.18 -10.20
CA ILE A 135 -34.47 0.36 -8.86
C ILE A 135 -33.29 1.23 -8.46
N THR A 136 -33.54 2.53 -8.22
CA THR A 136 -32.53 3.50 -7.76
C THR A 136 -32.35 3.43 -6.24
N VAL A 137 -31.20 3.91 -5.75
CA VAL A 137 -30.97 4.11 -4.31
C VAL A 137 -32.05 5.03 -3.70
N LEU A 138 -32.45 6.09 -4.41
CA LEU A 138 -33.52 7.00 -3.99
C LEU A 138 -34.87 6.28 -3.85
N ALA A 139 -35.22 5.39 -4.78
CA ALA A 139 -36.46 4.61 -4.69
C ALA A 139 -36.49 3.75 -3.42
N LEU A 140 -35.37 3.10 -3.09
CA LEU A 140 -35.24 2.31 -1.86
C LEU A 140 -35.35 3.19 -0.60
N ALA A 141 -34.72 4.37 -0.59
CA ALA A 141 -34.84 5.33 0.51
C ALA A 141 -36.29 5.79 0.74
N CYS A 142 -37.06 6.02 -0.33
CA CYS A 142 -38.48 6.33 -0.26
C CYS A 142 -39.29 5.17 0.34
N ILE A 143 -39.03 3.93 -0.09
CA ILE A 143 -39.67 2.72 0.44
C ILE A 143 -39.41 2.55 1.95
N ILE A 144 -38.16 2.81 2.39
CA ILE A 144 -37.77 2.77 3.80
C ILE A 144 -38.49 3.88 4.59
N GLY A 145 -38.72 5.04 3.96
CA GLY A 145 -39.24 6.24 4.62
C GLY A 145 -38.17 7.00 5.42
N SER A 146 -36.89 6.80 5.10
CA SER A 146 -35.79 7.51 5.75
C SER A 146 -35.62 8.89 5.12
N TRP A 147 -36.22 9.90 5.76
CA TRP A 147 -36.18 11.28 5.27
C TRP A 147 -34.77 11.88 5.24
N ASP A 148 -33.88 11.43 6.13
CA ASP A 148 -32.48 11.84 6.12
C ASP A 148 -31.76 11.33 4.86
N LEU A 149 -31.94 10.05 4.51
CA LEU A 149 -31.39 9.49 3.27
C LEU A 149 -32.01 10.14 2.04
N ILE A 150 -33.33 10.35 2.01
CA ILE A 150 -34.01 11.01 0.88
C ILE A 150 -33.43 12.42 0.68
N ARG A 151 -33.37 13.23 1.75
CA ARG A 151 -32.81 14.59 1.69
C ARG A 151 -31.35 14.56 1.25
N ALA A 152 -30.51 13.70 1.83
CA ALA A 152 -29.10 13.60 1.49
C ALA A 152 -28.88 13.18 0.03
N LEU A 153 -29.61 12.18 -0.47
CA LEU A 153 -29.52 11.71 -1.85
C LEU A 153 -29.95 12.81 -2.84
N LEU A 154 -31.08 13.48 -2.60
CA LEU A 154 -31.55 14.59 -3.45
C LEU A 154 -30.53 15.75 -3.45
N LEU A 155 -30.05 16.13 -2.27
CA LEU A 155 -29.04 17.18 -2.11
C LEU A 155 -27.72 16.84 -2.84
N HIS A 156 -27.39 15.56 -2.96
CA HIS A 156 -26.21 15.07 -3.67
C HIS A 156 -26.47 14.74 -5.16
N GLY A 157 -27.66 15.05 -5.69
CA GLY A 157 -27.98 14.97 -7.12
C GLY A 157 -28.70 13.69 -7.55
N ALA A 158 -29.39 12.99 -6.65
CA ALA A 158 -30.29 11.92 -7.03
C ALA A 158 -31.42 12.44 -7.92
N ASN A 159 -31.70 11.76 -9.03
CA ASN A 159 -32.77 12.09 -9.95
C ASN A 159 -34.13 11.65 -9.36
N PRO A 160 -35.04 12.60 -9.06
CA PRO A 160 -36.36 12.27 -8.53
C PRO A 160 -37.35 11.80 -9.61
N HIS A 161 -37.02 11.96 -10.89
CA HIS A 161 -37.91 11.61 -12.00
C HIS A 161 -37.78 10.13 -12.39
N GLY A 162 -38.89 9.54 -12.84
CA GLY A 162 -38.92 8.13 -13.27
C GLY A 162 -39.02 7.12 -12.13
N LEU A 163 -39.21 7.57 -10.89
CA LEU A 163 -39.50 6.69 -9.76
C LEU A 163 -40.89 6.05 -9.90
N PRO A 164 -41.08 4.76 -9.56
CA PRO A 164 -42.39 4.12 -9.57
C PRO A 164 -43.28 4.63 -8.43
N THR A 165 -43.88 5.81 -8.63
CA THR A 165 -44.62 6.59 -7.61
C THR A 165 -45.75 5.81 -6.94
N ALA A 166 -46.44 4.92 -7.65
CA ALA A 166 -47.55 4.12 -7.12
C ALA A 166 -47.14 3.05 -6.09
N ARG A 167 -45.84 2.78 -5.90
CA ARG A 167 -45.34 1.67 -5.05
C ARG A 167 -44.34 2.09 -3.96
N ILE A 168 -43.94 3.35 -3.89
CA ILE A 168 -42.88 3.82 -2.99
C ILE A 168 -43.36 4.70 -1.83
N PHE A 169 -44.50 5.38 -1.97
CA PHE A 169 -45.07 6.21 -0.90
C PHE A 169 -46.22 5.47 -0.23
N LYS A 170 -46.32 5.61 1.10
CA LYS A 170 -47.36 4.94 1.90
C LYS A 170 -48.71 5.64 1.77
N ASP A 171 -48.70 6.95 1.58
CA ASP A 171 -49.89 7.81 1.53
C ASP A 171 -49.61 9.08 0.70
N ASP A 172 -50.67 9.85 0.45
CA ASP A 172 -50.58 11.10 -0.30
C ASP A 172 -49.81 12.21 0.45
N ALA A 173 -49.78 12.15 1.78
CA ALA A 173 -49.05 13.12 2.61
C ALA A 173 -47.52 12.98 2.43
N THR A 174 -47.01 11.74 2.45
CA THR A 174 -45.60 11.42 2.20
C THR A 174 -45.19 11.73 0.77
N ARG A 175 -46.06 11.48 -0.22
CA ARG A 175 -45.85 11.93 -1.61
C ARG A 175 -45.72 13.45 -1.69
N THR A 176 -46.65 14.19 -1.09
CA THR A 176 -46.65 15.66 -1.09
C THR A 176 -45.39 16.21 -0.40
N ARG A 177 -44.96 15.60 0.71
CA ARG A 177 -43.72 15.97 1.41
C ARG A 177 -42.49 15.75 0.53
N PHE A 178 -42.43 14.63 -0.19
CA PHE A 178 -41.34 14.35 -1.13
C PHE A 178 -41.31 15.39 -2.27
N GLU A 179 -42.44 15.68 -2.89
CA GLU A 179 -42.54 16.69 -3.96
C GLU A 179 -42.11 18.08 -3.48
N SER A 180 -42.51 18.46 -2.26
CA SER A 180 -42.07 19.72 -1.65
C SER A 180 -40.55 19.75 -1.44
N LEU A 181 -39.95 18.63 -1.00
CA LEU A 181 -38.51 18.52 -0.79
C LEU A 181 -37.73 18.54 -2.10
N VAL A 182 -38.25 17.90 -3.16
CA VAL A 182 -37.66 17.96 -4.51
C VAL A 182 -37.66 19.41 -5.02
N ARG A 183 -38.75 20.15 -4.82
CA ARG A 183 -38.82 21.56 -5.19
C ARG A 183 -37.84 22.41 -4.37
N GLU A 184 -37.77 22.21 -3.05
CA GLU A 184 -36.82 22.88 -2.14
C GLU A 184 -35.37 22.69 -2.62
N LEU A 185 -35.00 21.46 -3.00
CA LEU A 185 -33.63 21.10 -3.33
C LEU A 185 -33.29 21.22 -4.82
N SER A 186 -34.25 21.57 -5.68
CA SER A 186 -34.06 21.65 -7.14
C SER A 186 -32.97 22.63 -7.57
N THR A 187 -32.73 23.69 -6.77
CA THR A 187 -31.68 24.69 -6.99
C THR A 187 -30.52 24.55 -6.01
N ALA A 188 -30.51 23.52 -5.16
CA ALA A 188 -29.46 23.33 -4.17
C ALA A 188 -28.15 22.92 -4.85
N VAL A 189 -27.04 23.50 -4.39
CA VAL A 189 -25.71 23.11 -4.84
C VAL A 189 -25.28 21.87 -4.08
N ARG A 190 -24.79 20.85 -4.79
CA ARG A 190 -24.24 19.63 -4.19
C ARG A 190 -23.16 20.00 -3.16
N PRO A 191 -23.30 19.57 -1.89
CA PRO A 191 -22.30 19.84 -0.86
C PRO A 191 -20.93 19.32 -1.28
N ALA A 192 -19.88 20.08 -0.93
CA ALA A 192 -18.51 19.67 -1.16
C ALA A 192 -18.22 18.37 -0.40
N ARG A 193 -17.43 17.48 -1.02
CA ARG A 193 -17.02 16.22 -0.40
C ARG A 193 -16.26 16.51 0.88
N ILE A 194 -16.56 15.80 1.96
CA ILE A 194 -15.81 15.91 3.22
C ILE A 194 -14.50 15.12 3.11
N CYS A 195 -13.44 15.62 3.73
CA CYS A 195 -12.15 14.93 3.77
C CYS A 195 -12.21 13.67 4.66
N PRO A 196 -11.73 12.50 4.19
CA PRO A 196 -11.74 11.27 4.98
C PRO A 196 -10.66 11.21 6.08
N CYS A 197 -9.98 12.33 6.39
CA CYS A 197 -9.00 12.39 7.48
C CYS A 197 -9.63 12.58 8.87
N GLY A 198 -10.95 12.78 8.94
CA GLY A 198 -11.67 13.00 10.20
C GLY A 198 -11.69 14.46 10.68
N SER A 199 -11.21 15.41 9.85
CA SER A 199 -11.22 16.84 10.19
C SER A 199 -12.61 17.48 10.14
N GLY A 200 -13.58 16.82 9.49
CA GLY A 200 -14.91 17.38 9.20
C GLY A 200 -14.90 18.52 8.17
N ARG A 201 -13.75 18.84 7.57
CA ARG A 201 -13.63 19.93 6.58
C ARG A 201 -13.89 19.42 5.17
N PRO A 202 -14.39 20.28 4.26
CA PRO A 202 -14.43 19.95 2.84
C PRO A 202 -13.04 19.59 2.32
N LEU A 203 -12.98 18.61 1.41
CA LEU A 203 -11.75 18.10 0.84
C LEU A 203 -10.95 19.20 0.12
N LYS A 204 -11.62 20.08 -0.63
CA LYS A 204 -10.98 21.25 -1.26
C LYS A 204 -10.31 22.21 -0.26
N ASP A 205 -10.75 22.19 1.00
CA ASP A 205 -10.28 23.07 2.07
C ASP A 205 -9.37 22.31 3.06
N CYS A 206 -9.10 21.03 2.82
CA CYS A 206 -8.37 20.12 3.71
C CYS A 206 -7.29 19.35 2.95
N HIS A 207 -6.05 19.36 3.44
CA HIS A 207 -4.86 18.91 2.68
C HIS A 207 -4.53 19.75 1.43
N ILE A 208 -4.84 21.06 1.45
CA ILE A 208 -4.27 22.04 0.47
C ILE A 208 -2.73 21.98 0.50
N ASN A 209 -2.18 21.87 1.72
CA ASN A 209 -0.79 21.53 1.99
C ASN A 209 -0.72 20.13 2.61
N SER A 210 0.44 19.49 2.54
CA SER A 210 0.67 18.24 3.27
C SER A 210 0.45 18.45 4.77
N GLN A 211 -0.14 17.47 5.44
CA GLN A 211 -0.37 17.50 6.89
C GLN A 211 0.34 16.32 7.54
N PRO A 212 0.86 16.44 8.77
CA PRO A 212 1.51 15.31 9.44
C PRO A 212 0.59 14.10 9.57
N TYR A 213 1.13 12.91 9.35
CA TYR A 213 0.40 11.66 9.54
C TYR A 213 0.00 11.50 11.02
N PRO A 214 -1.27 11.20 11.33
CA PRO A 214 -1.76 11.18 12.70
C PRO A 214 -1.04 10.13 13.56
N PRO A 215 -0.54 10.50 14.76
CA PRO A 215 0.18 9.57 15.64
C PRO A 215 -0.66 8.38 16.13
N SER A 216 -1.98 8.55 16.17
CA SER A 216 -2.97 7.54 16.56
C SER A 216 -3.34 6.58 15.42
N CYS A 217 -2.93 6.86 14.18
CA CYS A 217 -3.19 5.98 13.05
C CYS A 217 -2.12 4.89 12.95
N ILE A 218 -2.47 3.78 12.31
CA ILE A 218 -1.54 2.68 12.05
C ILE A 218 -0.41 3.16 11.14
N CYS A 219 0.81 2.79 11.50
CA CYS A 219 2.01 3.25 10.83
C CYS A 219 2.04 2.76 9.37
N PRO A 220 2.30 3.64 8.38
CA PRO A 220 2.31 3.27 6.96
C PRO A 220 3.35 2.20 6.58
N CYS A 221 4.37 1.98 7.43
CA CYS A 221 5.43 0.99 7.20
C CYS A 221 5.03 -0.48 7.43
N GLU A 222 3.73 -0.78 7.55
CA GLU A 222 3.17 -2.13 7.70
C GLU A 222 3.60 -2.88 8.98
N SER A 223 4.19 -2.19 9.95
CA SER A 223 4.61 -2.78 11.23
C SER A 223 3.45 -3.18 12.15
N ARG A 224 2.21 -2.83 11.78
CA ARG A 224 0.98 -2.97 12.58
C ARG A 224 0.99 -2.20 13.91
N LYS A 225 1.98 -1.34 14.13
CA LYS A 225 2.07 -0.46 15.29
C LYS A 225 1.44 0.88 14.97
N LEU A 226 0.99 1.59 16.00
CA LEU A 226 0.64 3.01 15.88
C LEU A 226 1.84 3.81 15.37
N TYR A 227 1.58 4.84 14.58
CA TYR A 227 2.63 5.68 14.01
C TYR A 227 3.51 6.30 15.10
N SER A 228 2.87 6.82 16.17
CA SER A 228 3.53 7.30 17.41
C SER A 228 4.50 6.29 18.03
N ALA A 229 4.20 4.99 17.92
CA ALA A 229 5.00 3.91 18.50
C ALA A 229 6.01 3.29 17.50
N CYS A 230 6.07 3.80 16.27
CA CYS A 230 6.85 3.22 15.19
C CYS A 230 7.72 4.25 14.46
N CYS A 231 7.40 4.61 13.21
CA CYS A 231 8.25 5.49 12.41
C CYS A 231 8.36 6.89 13.00
N ALA A 232 7.36 7.37 13.75
CA ALA A 232 7.44 8.67 14.43
C ALA A 232 8.55 8.73 15.49
N LYS A 233 9.05 7.58 15.98
CA LYS A 233 10.20 7.53 16.91
C LYS A 233 11.54 7.67 16.20
N LYS A 234 11.56 7.59 14.87
CA LYS A 234 12.79 7.72 14.08
C LYS A 234 12.96 9.20 13.73
N PRO A 235 14.09 9.83 14.11
CA PRO A 235 14.28 11.27 13.91
C PRO A 235 14.23 11.69 12.43
N ASP A 236 14.51 10.76 11.53
CA ASP A 236 14.67 11.04 10.09
C ASP A 236 13.45 10.62 9.24
N ILE A 237 12.38 10.10 9.86
CA ILE A 237 11.21 9.59 9.13
C ILE A 237 9.94 10.23 9.66
N SER A 238 9.42 11.18 8.90
CA SER A 238 8.05 11.64 9.05
C SER A 238 7.17 11.10 7.91
N PHE A 239 5.86 11.08 8.11
CA PHE A 239 4.91 10.86 7.03
C PHE A 239 3.97 12.05 7.00
N ASP A 240 3.64 12.50 5.81
CA ASP A 240 2.60 13.46 5.57
C ASP A 240 1.43 12.80 4.84
N MET A 241 0.21 13.20 5.20
CA MET A 241 -1.01 12.87 4.49
C MET A 241 -1.29 13.90 3.41
N ILE A 242 -1.49 13.40 2.19
CA ILE A 242 -1.77 14.20 1.00
C ILE A 242 -2.94 13.57 0.24
N TRP A 243 -3.87 14.37 -0.27
CA TRP A 243 -4.94 13.88 -1.13
C TRP A 243 -4.41 13.46 -2.51
N SER A 244 -4.80 12.29 -2.99
CA SER A 244 -4.52 11.82 -4.35
C SER A 244 -5.79 11.88 -5.19
N GLU A 245 -5.85 12.82 -6.14
CA GLU A 245 -6.98 12.92 -7.08
C GLU A 245 -7.10 11.68 -7.98
N GLU A 246 -5.98 11.15 -8.46
CA GLU A 246 -5.95 9.97 -9.33
C GLU A 246 -6.55 8.74 -8.66
N LYS A 247 -6.20 8.52 -7.39
CA LYS A 247 -6.60 7.32 -6.66
C LYS A 247 -7.86 7.52 -5.80
N ASP A 248 -8.28 8.76 -5.60
CA ASP A 248 -9.45 9.17 -4.82
C ASP A 248 -9.39 8.87 -3.29
N TRP A 249 -8.21 9.03 -2.67
CA TRP A 249 -7.99 8.80 -1.22
C TRP A 249 -6.77 9.58 -0.69
N LEU A 250 -6.55 9.47 0.63
CA LEU A 250 -5.42 10.10 1.33
C LEU A 250 -4.19 9.18 1.30
N ASP A 251 -3.16 9.62 0.60
CA ASP A 251 -1.87 8.94 0.54
C ASP A 251 -0.98 9.36 1.70
N ALA A 252 -0.28 8.40 2.30
CA ALA A 252 0.72 8.65 3.34
C ALA A 252 2.10 8.69 2.71
N ARG A 253 2.60 9.89 2.42
CA ARG A 253 3.90 10.09 1.78
C ARG A 253 4.97 10.28 2.84
N PRO A 254 6.12 9.60 2.76
CA PRO A 254 7.23 9.88 3.66
C PRO A 254 7.75 11.30 3.40
N SER A 255 8.07 12.01 4.48
CA SER A 255 8.72 13.32 4.50
C SER A 255 9.98 13.21 5.35
N ILE A 256 11.11 13.72 4.86
CA ILE A 256 12.44 13.48 5.42
C ILE A 256 13.09 14.83 5.68
N THR A 257 13.33 15.14 6.96
CA THR A 257 13.90 16.44 7.36
C THR A 257 15.43 16.37 7.50
N ARG A 258 16.12 16.61 6.36
CA ARG A 258 17.54 16.99 6.10
C ARG A 258 18.66 15.94 5.97
N HIS A 259 19.51 16.22 4.96
CA HIS A 259 20.81 15.65 4.55
C HIS A 259 20.88 14.15 4.35
N VAL A 260 20.11 13.65 3.40
CA VAL A 260 20.29 12.32 2.84
C VAL A 260 21.22 12.41 1.63
N ASN A 261 22.34 11.69 1.67
CA ASN A 261 23.17 11.53 0.47
C ASN A 261 22.34 10.77 -0.60
N ALA A 262 22.69 10.88 -1.89
CA ALA A 262 21.92 10.27 -2.98
C ALA A 262 21.57 8.77 -2.80
N LEU A 263 22.38 8.01 -2.06
CA LEU A 263 22.15 6.61 -1.71
C LEU A 263 21.03 6.41 -0.68
N ASP A 264 20.75 7.41 0.16
CA ASP A 264 19.68 7.37 1.15
C ASP A 264 18.31 7.76 0.56
N VAL A 265 18.31 8.51 -0.54
CA VAL A 265 17.11 8.76 -1.37
C VAL A 265 16.72 7.47 -2.12
N GLU A 266 17.71 6.75 -2.67
CA GLU A 266 17.53 5.42 -3.29
C GLU A 266 17.00 4.37 -2.28
N ARG A 267 17.42 4.48 -1.02
CA ARG A 267 17.05 3.64 0.14
C ARG A 267 15.60 3.79 0.59
N MET A 268 14.89 4.86 0.23
CA MET A 268 13.50 5.11 0.66
C MET A 268 12.43 4.75 -0.39
N PHE A 269 12.67 4.95 -1.68
CA PHE A 269 11.66 4.70 -2.71
C PHE A 269 11.39 3.21 -2.99
N ARG A 270 12.37 2.32 -2.76
CA ARG A 270 12.19 0.87 -2.97
C ARG A 270 11.42 0.15 -1.86
N GLY A 271 11.34 0.73 -0.65
CA GLY A 271 10.66 0.14 0.50
C GLY A 271 9.13 0.22 0.46
N MET A 272 8.57 1.08 -0.39
CA MET A 272 7.12 1.37 -0.48
C MET A 272 6.39 0.67 -1.63
N GLY A 273 7.07 -0.18 -2.42
CA GLY A 273 6.43 -0.95 -3.51
C GLY A 273 5.95 -0.10 -4.70
N ILE A 274 6.43 1.13 -4.85
CA ILE A 274 6.13 2.00 -5.99
C ILE A 274 7.10 1.64 -7.12
N ALA A 275 6.66 0.77 -8.03
CA ALA A 275 7.31 0.61 -9.33
C ALA A 275 6.97 1.84 -10.18
N GLY A 276 7.98 2.68 -10.44
CA GLY A 276 7.89 3.86 -11.30
C GLY A 276 7.65 5.14 -10.52
N ILE A 277 8.44 6.17 -10.83
CA ILE A 277 8.35 7.55 -10.31
C ILE A 277 9.12 7.79 -9.00
N ALA A 278 10.34 8.30 -9.16
CA ALA A 278 10.94 9.23 -8.21
C ALA A 278 11.93 10.12 -8.97
N GLY A 279 11.39 11.11 -9.67
CA GLY A 279 12.16 12.29 -10.00
C GLY A 279 11.99 13.30 -8.88
N ALA A 280 13.09 13.74 -8.31
CA ALA A 280 13.25 15.13 -7.95
C ALA A 280 14.74 15.42 -7.96
N ASP A 281 15.13 16.57 -8.51
CA ASP A 281 16.01 17.38 -7.69
C ASP A 281 15.68 18.87 -7.83
N VAL A 282 15.69 19.51 -6.65
CA VAL A 282 15.90 20.93 -6.32
C VAL A 282 15.19 22.03 -7.13
N ASP A 283 14.28 22.71 -6.42
CA ASP A 283 13.65 24.01 -6.65
C ASP A 283 12.81 24.22 -7.94
N GLY A 284 11.57 23.72 -7.93
CA GLY A 284 10.50 24.11 -8.88
C GLY A 284 9.52 22.98 -9.27
N PRO A 285 8.31 23.30 -9.77
CA PRO A 285 7.29 22.30 -10.10
C PRO A 285 7.69 21.42 -11.31
N LEU A 286 7.67 20.10 -11.10
CA LEU A 286 8.09 19.07 -12.06
C LEU A 286 7.13 18.94 -13.25
N THR A 287 7.62 19.07 -14.49
CA THR A 287 6.85 18.85 -15.74
C THR A 287 7.22 17.52 -16.44
N LYS A 288 6.38 17.08 -17.39
CA LYS A 288 6.45 15.80 -18.12
C LYS A 288 7.78 15.51 -18.84
N GLU A 289 8.59 16.54 -19.10
CA GLU A 289 9.91 16.43 -19.74
C GLU A 289 11.03 16.02 -18.74
N SER A 290 10.79 16.21 -17.44
CA SER A 290 11.74 15.95 -16.34
C SER A 290 11.96 14.45 -16.06
N TYR A 291 11.05 13.58 -16.52
CA TYR A 291 11.10 12.12 -16.32
C TYR A 291 12.24 11.42 -17.10
N ARG A 292 12.87 12.08 -18.08
CA ARG A 292 13.91 11.47 -18.94
C ARG A 292 15.27 11.26 -18.26
N TRP A 293 15.48 11.77 -17.04
CA TRP A 293 16.81 11.82 -16.39
C TRP A 293 17.08 10.75 -15.32
N PHE A 294 16.14 9.89 -14.91
CA PHE A 294 16.40 8.85 -13.88
C PHE A 294 16.55 7.43 -14.45
N ASP A 295 15.97 7.14 -15.62
CA ASP A 295 16.30 5.95 -16.41
C ASP A 295 17.67 6.07 -17.11
N LYS A 296 18.08 7.30 -17.45
CA LYS A 296 19.36 7.59 -18.11
C LYS A 296 20.60 7.26 -17.26
N PRO A 297 20.76 7.69 -15.99
CA PRO A 297 21.98 7.47 -15.23
C PRO A 297 22.19 6.01 -14.88
N ASN A 298 21.15 5.25 -14.52
CA ASN A 298 21.32 3.82 -14.24
C ASN A 298 21.70 3.04 -15.50
N SER A 299 21.03 3.28 -16.63
CA SER A 299 21.41 2.65 -17.91
C SER A 299 22.80 3.10 -18.36
N VAL A 300 23.15 4.38 -18.22
CA VAL A 300 24.47 4.94 -18.58
C VAL A 300 25.59 4.39 -17.70
N ILE A 301 25.41 4.33 -16.37
CA ILE A 301 26.40 3.76 -15.44
C ILE A 301 26.59 2.27 -15.75
N LEU A 302 25.49 1.52 -15.87
CA LEU A 302 25.58 0.09 -16.17
C LEU A 302 26.20 -0.15 -17.55
N GLU A 303 25.89 0.65 -18.57
CA GLU A 303 26.50 0.55 -19.89
C GLU A 303 27.98 0.94 -19.89
N ASP A 304 28.36 2.00 -19.19
CA ASP A 304 29.74 2.46 -19.08
C ASP A 304 30.60 1.43 -18.33
N LEU A 305 30.14 0.96 -17.17
CA LEU A 305 30.81 -0.11 -16.41
C LEU A 305 30.85 -1.43 -17.21
N SER A 306 29.80 -1.73 -18.00
CA SER A 306 29.80 -2.90 -18.89
C SER A 306 30.86 -2.76 -19.99
N LYS A 307 30.96 -1.58 -20.63
CA LYS A 307 31.98 -1.30 -21.66
C LYS A 307 33.39 -1.39 -21.08
N LYS A 308 33.60 -0.89 -19.86
CA LYS A 308 34.86 -0.99 -19.11
C LYS A 308 35.15 -2.38 -18.54
N ARG A 309 34.20 -3.32 -18.61
CA ARG A 309 34.27 -4.66 -18.00
C ARG A 309 34.51 -4.62 -16.48
N GLN A 310 33.94 -3.64 -15.82
CA GLN A 310 34.06 -3.42 -14.37
C GLN A 310 32.85 -3.90 -13.57
N ILE A 311 31.83 -4.44 -14.25
CA ILE A 311 30.60 -4.95 -13.64
C ILE A 311 30.26 -6.32 -14.20
N ASP A 312 29.69 -7.19 -13.36
CA ASP A 312 29.34 -8.55 -13.78
C ASP A 312 28.13 -8.55 -14.73
N PRO A 313 28.19 -9.25 -15.87
CA PRO A 313 27.08 -9.34 -16.83
C PRO A 313 25.77 -9.88 -16.23
N ALA A 314 25.84 -10.84 -15.30
CA ALA A 314 24.66 -11.39 -14.63
C ALA A 314 24.03 -10.37 -13.67
N TYR A 315 24.86 -9.56 -13.00
CA TYR A 315 24.40 -8.45 -12.18
C TYR A 315 23.68 -7.40 -13.04
N VAL A 316 24.24 -7.04 -14.20
CA VAL A 316 23.60 -6.09 -15.15
C VAL A 316 22.28 -6.64 -15.67
N ALA A 317 22.22 -7.93 -16.03
CA ALA A 317 20.98 -8.57 -16.47
C ALA A 317 19.91 -8.57 -15.37
N ALA A 318 20.29 -8.83 -14.12
CA ALA A 318 19.40 -8.74 -12.97
C ALA A 318 18.92 -7.30 -12.72
N CYS A 319 19.81 -6.30 -12.83
CA CYS A 319 19.43 -4.88 -12.76
C CYS A 319 18.38 -4.53 -13.81
N LYS A 320 18.59 -4.90 -15.08
CA LYS A 320 17.67 -4.62 -16.18
C LYS A 320 16.32 -5.33 -16.00
N LYS A 321 16.33 -6.56 -15.49
CA LYS A 321 15.11 -7.35 -15.30
C LYS A 321 14.29 -6.89 -14.09
N THR A 322 14.94 -6.45 -13.03
CA THR A 322 14.28 -6.04 -11.78
C THR A 322 14.07 -4.53 -11.67
N MET A 323 14.75 -3.74 -12.51
CA MET A 323 14.85 -2.27 -12.39
C MET A 323 15.39 -1.82 -11.02
N VAL A 324 16.23 -2.65 -10.39
CA VAL A 324 16.80 -2.42 -9.05
C VAL A 324 18.32 -2.55 -9.07
N THR A 325 19.00 -1.74 -8.25
CA THR A 325 20.44 -1.82 -7.96
C THR A 325 20.59 -2.06 -6.46
N PRO A 326 20.70 -3.33 -6.00
CA PRO A 326 20.73 -3.64 -4.58
C PRO A 326 22.04 -3.15 -3.96
N SER A 327 21.97 -2.61 -2.74
CA SER A 327 23.12 -2.24 -1.92
C SER A 327 22.87 -2.62 -0.45
N PRO A 328 23.86 -3.17 0.27
CA PRO A 328 23.73 -3.48 1.70
C PRO A 328 23.34 -2.24 2.52
N THR A 329 23.90 -1.09 2.18
CA THR A 329 23.61 0.19 2.84
C THR A 329 22.16 0.61 2.60
N ALA A 330 21.68 0.44 1.37
CA ALA A 330 20.29 0.74 1.00
C ALA A 330 19.29 -0.20 1.71
N LEU A 331 19.66 -1.44 2.02
CA LEU A 331 18.75 -2.39 2.67
C LEU A 331 18.68 -2.29 4.19
N ARG A 332 19.57 -1.53 4.86
CA ARG A 332 19.53 -1.36 6.32
C ARG A 332 18.22 -0.74 6.83
N ALA A 333 17.56 0.08 6.01
CA ALA A 333 16.28 0.70 6.37
C ALA A 333 15.05 -0.08 5.89
N VAL A 334 15.24 -1.14 5.11
CA VAL A 334 14.15 -1.95 4.56
C VAL A 334 13.73 -2.99 5.60
N PRO A 335 12.42 -3.20 5.85
CA PRO A 335 11.97 -4.27 6.73
C PRO A 335 12.47 -5.64 6.28
N LYS A 336 12.94 -6.46 7.23
CA LYS A 336 13.52 -7.79 6.97
C LYS A 336 12.69 -8.68 6.02
N PRO A 337 11.35 -8.75 6.12
CA PRO A 337 10.54 -9.52 5.16
C PRO A 337 10.67 -9.04 3.72
N ASN A 338 10.76 -7.73 3.51
CA ASN A 338 10.91 -7.12 2.19
C ASN A 338 12.30 -7.38 1.63
N CYS A 339 13.35 -7.32 2.47
CA CYS A 339 14.69 -7.69 2.03
C CYS A 339 14.78 -9.16 1.60
N ILE A 340 14.09 -10.06 2.30
CA ILE A 340 14.01 -11.48 1.91
C ILE A 340 13.30 -11.63 0.56
N LYS A 341 12.16 -10.96 0.37
CA LYS A 341 11.41 -10.99 -0.89
C LYS A 341 12.23 -10.44 -2.06
N MET A 342 12.91 -9.31 -1.85
CA MET A 342 13.76 -8.66 -2.85
C MET A 342 14.94 -9.57 -3.22
N ALA A 343 15.65 -10.13 -2.23
CA ALA A 343 16.75 -11.06 -2.49
C ALA A 343 16.28 -12.29 -3.28
N LYS A 344 15.09 -12.82 -2.96
CA LYS A 344 14.48 -13.91 -3.75
C LYS A 344 14.21 -13.49 -5.21
N GLN A 345 13.55 -12.36 -5.42
CA GLN A 345 13.24 -11.87 -6.78
C GLN A 345 14.51 -11.57 -7.59
N TRP A 346 15.51 -10.97 -6.95
CA TRP A 346 16.83 -10.74 -7.53
C TRP A 346 17.50 -12.04 -7.93
N ASN A 347 17.58 -13.01 -7.01
CA ASN A 347 18.24 -14.28 -7.27
C ASN A 347 17.52 -15.07 -8.38
N ILE A 348 16.19 -14.99 -8.47
CA ILE A 348 15.42 -15.54 -9.61
C ILE A 348 15.82 -14.88 -10.94
N ALA A 349 16.09 -13.57 -10.94
CA ALA A 349 16.55 -12.87 -12.14
C ALA A 349 17.95 -13.36 -12.57
N VAL A 350 18.86 -13.58 -11.60
CA VAL A 350 20.18 -14.18 -11.84
C VAL A 350 20.04 -15.63 -12.33
N ASP A 351 19.16 -16.43 -11.74
CA ASP A 351 18.89 -17.81 -12.17
C ASP A 351 18.35 -17.86 -13.60
N THR A 352 17.50 -16.90 -13.97
CA THR A 352 17.02 -16.79 -15.36
C THR A 352 18.15 -16.45 -16.32
N TYR A 353 19.09 -15.60 -15.92
CA TYR A 353 20.26 -15.27 -16.73
C TYR A 353 21.17 -16.49 -16.91
N ILE A 354 21.43 -17.25 -15.83
CA ILE A 354 22.19 -18.51 -15.90
C ILE A 354 21.50 -19.51 -16.84
N ALA A 355 20.18 -19.67 -16.71
CA ALA A 355 19.39 -20.57 -17.55
C ALA A 355 19.35 -20.16 -19.03
N SER A 356 19.59 -18.89 -19.36
CA SER A 356 19.65 -18.42 -20.76
C SER A 356 20.86 -18.97 -21.54
N GLY A 357 21.88 -19.47 -20.85
CA GLY A 357 23.09 -20.02 -21.48
C GLY A 357 23.98 -19.00 -22.19
N VAL A 358 23.71 -17.69 -22.04
CA VAL A 358 24.49 -16.61 -22.67
C VAL A 358 25.89 -16.49 -22.03
N ASP A 359 26.00 -16.84 -20.74
CA ASP A 359 27.26 -16.85 -20.00
C ASP A 359 27.83 -18.26 -19.91
N LEU A 360 29.07 -18.44 -20.39
CA LEU A 360 29.74 -19.75 -20.43
C LEU A 360 30.46 -20.10 -19.12
N ARG A 361 30.50 -19.19 -18.14
CA ARG A 361 31.07 -19.47 -16.82
C ARG A 361 30.25 -20.53 -16.11
N ALA A 362 30.90 -21.34 -15.26
CA ALA A 362 30.19 -22.29 -14.41
C ALA A 362 29.16 -21.55 -13.54
N SER A 363 27.97 -22.13 -13.36
CA SER A 363 26.86 -21.51 -12.62
C SER A 363 27.29 -21.01 -11.25
N GLY A 364 28.04 -21.81 -10.48
CA GLY A 364 28.54 -21.41 -9.15
C GLY A 364 29.41 -20.14 -9.15
N ILE A 365 30.13 -19.84 -10.23
CA ILE A 365 30.92 -18.61 -10.35
C ILE A 365 30.02 -17.41 -10.59
N ILE A 366 29.00 -17.56 -11.45
CA ILE A 366 28.01 -16.50 -11.73
C ILE A 366 27.19 -16.21 -10.48
N GLU A 367 26.79 -17.27 -9.78
CA GLU A 367 26.07 -17.18 -8.53
C GLU A 367 26.85 -16.43 -7.45
N ALA A 368 28.13 -16.78 -7.25
CA ALA A 368 29.00 -16.08 -6.31
C ALA A 368 29.20 -14.60 -6.67
N ALA A 369 29.21 -14.26 -7.97
CA ALA A 369 29.45 -12.90 -8.44
C ALA A 369 28.20 -12.00 -8.42
N ALA A 370 26.98 -12.57 -8.48
CA ALA A 370 25.77 -11.78 -8.69
C ALA A 370 24.62 -12.04 -7.70
N LYS A 371 24.55 -13.19 -7.00
CA LYS A 371 23.47 -13.45 -6.04
C LYS A 371 23.66 -12.66 -4.75
N ILE A 372 22.54 -12.22 -4.18
CA ILE A 372 22.52 -11.44 -2.94
C ILE A 372 21.77 -12.18 -1.82
N GLY A 373 22.22 -11.93 -0.60
CA GLY A 373 21.52 -12.36 0.62
C GLY A 373 20.47 -11.34 1.08
N PRO A 374 19.67 -11.68 2.11
CA PRO A 374 18.67 -10.77 2.68
C PRO A 374 19.24 -9.48 3.28
N ALA A 375 20.54 -9.40 3.54
CA ALA A 375 21.20 -8.18 3.99
C ALA A 375 21.58 -7.24 2.83
N GLY A 376 21.39 -7.66 1.57
CA GLY A 376 21.70 -6.87 0.37
C GLY A 376 23.14 -6.97 -0.10
N GLY A 377 24.00 -7.68 0.64
CA GLY A 377 25.34 -8.07 0.22
C GLY A 377 25.37 -9.43 -0.47
N PRO A 378 26.56 -9.99 -0.71
CA PRO A 378 26.73 -11.29 -1.35
C PRO A 378 25.93 -12.40 -0.67
N LEU A 379 25.30 -13.27 -1.47
CA LEU A 379 24.69 -14.50 -0.94
C LEU A 379 25.77 -15.42 -0.37
N TYR A 380 26.88 -15.54 -1.11
CA TYR A 380 28.05 -16.31 -0.74
C TYR A 380 29.13 -15.35 -0.22
N ARG A 381 29.28 -15.28 1.10
CA ARG A 381 30.18 -14.29 1.72
C ARG A 381 31.63 -14.77 1.67
N LYS A 382 32.57 -13.84 1.48
CA LYS A 382 34.01 -14.12 1.56
C LYS A 382 34.54 -13.83 2.96
N CYS A 383 35.57 -14.58 3.37
CA CYS A 383 36.29 -14.32 4.61
C CYS A 383 36.96 -12.94 4.55
N GLU A 384 36.83 -12.15 5.61
CA GLU A 384 37.37 -10.78 5.69
C GLU A 384 38.80 -10.74 6.26
N ALA A 385 39.39 -11.90 6.56
CA ALA A 385 40.78 -11.97 7.00
C ALA A 385 41.74 -11.73 5.82
N ALA A 386 42.72 -10.86 6.04
CA ALA A 386 43.75 -10.56 5.04
C ALA A 386 44.45 -11.84 4.57
N GLY A 387 44.51 -12.05 3.25
CA GLY A 387 45.12 -13.23 2.63
C GLY A 387 44.24 -14.50 2.61
N CYS A 388 42.99 -14.44 3.11
CA CYS A 388 42.07 -15.56 3.04
C CYS A 388 41.13 -15.42 1.82
N ALA A 389 41.19 -16.37 0.90
CA ALA A 389 40.32 -16.40 -0.30
C ALA A 389 39.10 -17.34 -0.16
N LYS A 390 38.78 -17.79 1.06
CA LYS A 390 37.64 -18.69 1.29
C LYS A 390 36.32 -17.94 1.12
N ILE A 391 35.40 -18.58 0.40
CA ILE A 391 34.03 -18.12 0.18
C ILE A 391 33.09 -19.20 0.74
N GLU A 392 31.97 -18.79 1.32
CA GLU A 392 30.92 -19.71 1.76
C GLU A 392 30.38 -20.54 0.60
N GLY A 393 30.17 -21.84 0.85
CA GLY A 393 29.46 -22.71 -0.09
C GLY A 393 27.94 -22.51 -0.02
N SER A 394 27.21 -23.19 -0.91
CA SER A 394 25.74 -23.24 -0.93
C SER A 394 25.12 -23.88 0.30
N ASP A 395 25.89 -24.67 1.03
CA ASP A 395 25.39 -25.45 2.16
C ASP A 395 25.46 -24.64 3.45
N SER A 396 24.29 -24.41 4.05
CA SER A 396 24.13 -23.64 5.30
C SER A 396 24.89 -24.23 6.50
N ALA A 397 25.35 -25.48 6.41
CA ALA A 397 26.16 -26.14 7.44
C ALA A 397 27.56 -25.52 7.58
N ASN A 398 28.07 -24.83 6.56
CA ASN A 398 29.41 -24.23 6.52
C ASN A 398 29.38 -22.70 6.45
N ALA A 399 28.29 -22.07 6.89
CA ALA A 399 28.19 -20.61 6.95
C ALA A 399 29.25 -20.04 7.90
N PHE A 400 29.96 -19.00 7.46
CA PHE A 400 30.97 -18.35 8.27
C PHE A 400 30.33 -17.61 9.44
N PRO A 401 30.90 -17.73 10.65
CA PRO A 401 30.44 -16.99 11.81
C PRO A 401 30.64 -15.49 11.63
N TYR A 402 29.66 -14.72 12.11
CA TYR A 402 29.78 -13.28 12.28
C TYR A 402 30.68 -12.96 13.47
N CYS A 403 31.38 -11.82 13.39
CA CYS A 403 32.02 -11.22 14.55
C CYS A 403 30.96 -10.95 15.63
N SER A 404 31.18 -11.47 16.84
CA SER A 404 30.24 -11.31 17.97
C SER A 404 30.03 -9.85 18.42
N GLY A 405 31.01 -8.98 18.15
CA GLY A 405 30.93 -7.55 18.46
C GLY A 405 30.06 -6.77 17.47
N CYS A 406 30.52 -6.61 16.23
CA CYS A 406 29.85 -5.79 15.22
C CYS A 406 28.70 -6.50 14.48
N LYS A 407 28.61 -7.83 14.57
CA LYS A 407 27.60 -8.67 13.88
C LYS A 407 27.50 -8.44 12.37
N THR A 408 28.57 -7.91 11.75
CA THR A 408 28.60 -7.49 10.34
C THR A 408 29.69 -8.25 9.57
N THR A 409 30.94 -8.18 10.03
CA THR A 409 32.08 -8.88 9.42
C THR A 409 32.01 -10.38 9.65
N VAL A 410 32.46 -11.18 8.68
CA VAL A 410 32.46 -12.65 8.74
C VAL A 410 33.85 -13.23 8.53
N TYR A 411 34.11 -14.38 9.18
CA TYR A 411 35.39 -15.07 9.10
C TYR A 411 35.17 -16.58 8.97
N CYS A 412 35.93 -17.25 8.12
CA CYS A 412 35.80 -18.71 7.96
C CYS A 412 36.23 -19.52 9.19
N SER A 413 36.98 -18.91 10.11
CA SER A 413 37.43 -19.54 11.35
C SER A 413 37.77 -18.49 12.41
N HIS A 414 37.84 -18.93 13.67
CA HIS A 414 38.28 -18.10 14.78
C HIS A 414 39.73 -17.61 14.61
N ASP A 415 40.60 -18.37 13.95
CA ASP A 415 41.97 -17.96 13.67
C ASP A 415 42.04 -16.80 12.68
N CYS A 416 41.18 -16.82 11.65
CA CYS A 416 41.02 -15.72 10.71
C CYS A 416 40.48 -14.45 11.40
N GLN A 417 39.54 -14.62 12.35
CA GLN A 417 39.07 -13.50 13.16
C GLN A 417 40.20 -12.91 14.03
N LYS A 418 41.01 -13.76 14.68
CA LYS A 418 42.15 -13.31 15.50
C LYS A 418 43.21 -12.58 14.69
N SER A 419 43.55 -13.07 13.50
CA SER A 419 44.55 -12.43 12.64
C SER A 419 44.06 -11.05 12.16
N ALA A 420 42.78 -10.95 11.77
CA ALA A 420 42.14 -9.70 11.36
C ALA A 420 41.87 -8.72 12.50
N TRP A 421 41.87 -9.18 13.76
CA TRP A 421 41.49 -8.35 14.91
C TRP A 421 42.34 -7.08 15.05
N LYS A 422 43.62 -7.13 14.69
CA LYS A 422 44.54 -5.97 14.78
C LYS A 422 44.05 -4.77 13.95
N THR A 423 43.47 -5.02 12.79
CA THR A 423 42.94 -3.98 11.89
C THR A 423 41.44 -3.76 12.09
N HIS A 424 40.69 -4.81 12.43
CA HIS A 424 39.23 -4.73 12.60
C HIS A 424 38.79 -4.08 13.93
N LYS A 425 39.59 -4.17 15.01
CA LYS A 425 39.18 -3.79 16.38
C LYS A 425 38.67 -2.35 16.50
N SER A 426 39.30 -1.39 15.83
CA SER A 426 38.89 0.02 15.87
C SER A 426 37.51 0.22 15.23
N ALA A 427 37.34 -0.25 13.99
CA ALA A 427 36.07 -0.18 13.27
C ALA A 427 34.95 -0.95 13.99
N CYS A 428 35.26 -2.14 14.53
CA CYS A 428 34.32 -2.95 15.30
C CYS A 428 33.76 -2.22 16.52
N ARG A 429 34.63 -1.50 17.26
CA ARG A 429 34.23 -0.76 18.47
C ARG A 429 33.48 0.54 18.15
N ALA A 430 33.81 1.18 17.02
CA ALA A 430 33.15 2.39 16.57
C ALA A 430 31.75 2.13 15.97
N GLY A 431 31.40 0.88 15.65
CA GLY A 431 30.16 0.56 14.94
C GLY A 431 30.17 0.96 13.45
N ASN A 432 31.29 1.49 12.95
CA ASN A 432 31.49 1.91 11.56
C ASN A 432 32.01 0.76 10.69
N VAL A 433 31.35 -0.40 10.78
CA VAL A 433 31.68 -1.55 9.94
C VAL A 433 30.76 -1.55 8.73
N GLU A 434 31.36 -1.42 7.55
CA GLU A 434 30.65 -1.55 6.29
C GLU A 434 30.30 -3.02 6.03
N ALA A 435 29.11 -3.24 5.47
CA ALA A 435 28.69 -4.58 5.11
C ALA A 435 29.36 -4.98 3.79
N GLN A 436 29.72 -6.25 3.67
CA GLN A 436 30.35 -6.77 2.46
C GLN A 436 29.46 -6.55 1.23
N MET A 437 30.08 -6.08 0.14
CA MET A 437 29.44 -5.83 -1.15
C MET A 437 29.98 -6.80 -2.21
N LEU A 438 29.17 -7.08 -3.24
CA LEU A 438 29.64 -7.68 -4.48
C LEU A 438 30.55 -6.68 -5.20
N SER A 439 31.52 -7.18 -5.99
CA SER A 439 32.38 -6.31 -6.82
C SER A 439 31.57 -5.37 -7.73
N SER A 440 30.47 -5.89 -8.29
CA SER A 440 29.54 -5.10 -9.11
C SER A 440 28.85 -3.97 -8.32
N GLN A 441 28.54 -4.20 -7.05
CA GLN A 441 27.94 -3.18 -6.18
C GLN A 441 28.98 -2.10 -5.83
N GLU A 442 30.22 -2.49 -5.56
CA GLU A 442 31.33 -1.56 -5.29
C GLU A 442 31.61 -0.67 -6.50
N ALA A 443 31.72 -1.27 -7.69
CA ALA A 443 31.95 -0.55 -8.94
C ALA A 443 30.81 0.44 -9.25
N TYR A 444 29.56 0.00 -9.07
CA TYR A 444 28.39 0.85 -9.26
C TYR A 444 28.37 2.04 -8.29
N ALA A 445 28.60 1.79 -6.99
CA ALA A 445 28.60 2.84 -5.98
C ALA A 445 29.72 3.87 -6.22
N ALA A 446 30.91 3.43 -6.64
CA ALA A 446 32.03 4.30 -6.95
C ALA A 446 31.74 5.20 -8.17
N GLU A 447 31.16 4.65 -9.24
CA GLU A 447 30.82 5.42 -10.44
C GLU A 447 29.66 6.39 -10.18
N LEU A 448 28.66 5.98 -9.41
CA LEU A 448 27.59 6.86 -8.95
C LEU A 448 28.15 8.03 -8.13
N ALA A 449 29.05 7.77 -7.18
CA ALA A 449 29.69 8.81 -6.38
C ALA A 449 30.52 9.78 -7.24
N ARG A 450 31.21 9.27 -8.26
CA ARG A 450 31.97 10.08 -9.23
C ARG A 450 31.05 11.00 -10.04
N MET A 451 29.91 10.49 -10.49
CA MET A 451 28.93 11.28 -11.27
C MET A 451 28.21 12.33 -10.42
N VAL A 452 27.96 12.04 -9.13
CA VAL A 452 27.23 12.93 -8.21
C VAL A 452 28.17 13.92 -7.47
N GLY A 453 29.49 13.76 -7.62
CA GLY A 453 30.46 14.81 -7.27
C GLY A 453 30.84 14.93 -5.78
N PHE A 454 30.65 13.89 -4.95
CA PHE A 454 31.04 13.92 -3.53
C PHE A 454 32.06 12.84 -3.17
N LYS A 455 33.17 13.27 -2.54
CA LYS A 455 34.19 12.40 -1.94
C LYS A 455 33.71 11.89 -0.58
N PHE A 456 33.84 10.58 -0.34
CA PHE A 456 33.75 9.98 0.99
C PHE A 456 35.01 10.36 1.80
N THR A 457 34.81 11.00 2.95
CA THR A 457 35.76 11.01 4.08
C THR A 457 35.01 10.68 5.35
#